data_AF-A1DA34-F1
#
_entry.id   AF-A1DA34-F1
#
_cell.length_a   1.000
_cell.length_b   1.000
_cell.length_c   1.000
_cell.angle_alpha   90.00
_cell.angle_beta   90.00
_cell.angle_gamma   90.00
#
_symmetry.space_group_name_H-M   'P 1'
#
loop_
_entity.id
_entity.type
_entity.pdbx_description
1 polymer ?
#
loop_
_entity_poly.entity_id
_entity_poly.type
_entity_poly.pdbx_seq_one_letter_code
_entity_poly.pdbx_strand_id
1 'polypeptide(L)'
;MVVPYGCPEPPHHRKQAFDVGEHGMGLMANSFRLGCNCKGAIQYLDGGISDQQGAPVVVKNAICIHEEDNGLLVKDTDFRDARSISARRLIISQIVTAANYDYGSYHTFTLDGTYKLRGQTANPYGTEVARGVIAHNHQHVFSLRIDPEIDGMKIEVRECDAIPLQYTDDSKTNPYGDGFFCQQRAVEGDLLCLVED
;
A
#
# COMPACT_ATOMS: atom_id res chain seq x y z
N MET A 1 -3.52 -10.76 4.14
CA MET A 1 -4.72 -9.99 3.79
C MET A 1 -5.91 -10.73 4.34
N VAL A 2 -6.92 -10.02 4.85
CA VAL A 2 -8.21 -10.59 5.25
C VAL A 2 -9.35 -9.71 4.76
N VAL A 3 -10.46 -10.34 4.36
CA VAL A 3 -11.67 -9.67 3.85
C VAL A 3 -12.89 -10.00 4.73
N PRO A 4 -12.98 -9.45 5.96
CA PRO A 4 -14.06 -9.76 6.88
C PRO A 4 -15.34 -9.06 6.43
N TYR A 5 -16.43 -9.81 6.28
CA TYR A 5 -17.76 -9.25 6.02
C TYR A 5 -18.51 -8.93 7.32
N GLY A 6 -19.22 -7.81 7.33
CA GLY A 6 -19.94 -7.30 8.51
C GLY A 6 -21.40 -7.72 8.63
N CYS A 7 -21.85 -8.76 7.92
CA CYS A 7 -23.23 -9.25 8.02
C CYS A 7 -23.32 -10.37 9.07
N PRO A 8 -24.08 -10.17 10.17
CA PRO A 8 -24.12 -11.13 11.28
C PRO A 8 -24.98 -12.37 11.00
N GLU A 9 -25.84 -12.35 9.98
CA GLU A 9 -26.78 -13.43 9.70
C GLU A 9 -26.05 -14.71 9.21
N PRO A 10 -26.45 -15.91 9.66
CA PRO A 10 -25.96 -17.16 9.07
C PRO A 10 -26.35 -17.28 7.58
N PRO A 11 -25.46 -17.74 6.69
CA PRO A 11 -24.11 -18.25 6.94
C PRO A 11 -22.99 -17.19 6.77
N HIS A 12 -23.33 -15.90 6.71
CA HIS A 12 -22.42 -14.83 6.29
C HIS A 12 -21.30 -14.49 7.26
N HIS A 13 -21.44 -14.82 8.55
CA HIS A 13 -20.37 -14.70 9.55
C HIS A 13 -19.10 -15.50 9.19
N ARG A 14 -19.18 -16.46 8.26
CA ARG A 14 -18.02 -17.23 7.77
C ARG A 14 -17.26 -16.54 6.63
N LYS A 15 -17.78 -15.44 6.09
CA LYS A 15 -17.14 -14.73 4.98
C LYS A 15 -16.03 -13.83 5.51
N GLN A 16 -14.82 -14.38 5.57
CA GLN A 16 -13.62 -13.70 6.06
C GLN A 16 -12.37 -14.25 5.37
N ALA A 17 -12.35 -14.23 4.04
CA ALA A 17 -11.30 -14.86 3.27
C ALA A 17 -9.93 -14.25 3.60
N PHE A 18 -8.94 -15.12 3.85
CA PHE A 18 -7.54 -14.76 4.00
C PHE A 18 -6.83 -14.97 2.66
N ASP A 19 -7.15 -14.16 1.65
CA ASP A 19 -6.77 -14.37 0.25
C ASP A 19 -5.29 -14.80 0.03
N VAL A 20 -4.35 -14.18 0.74
CA VAL A 20 -2.92 -14.54 0.65
C VAL A 20 -2.65 -15.96 1.17
N GLY A 21 -3.21 -16.32 2.33
CA GLY A 21 -2.92 -17.58 3.02
C GLY A 21 -3.81 -18.75 2.60
N GLU A 22 -5.05 -18.49 2.21
CA GLU A 22 -6.04 -19.51 1.83
C GLU A 22 -6.05 -19.80 0.33
N HIS A 23 -5.66 -18.84 -0.52
CA HIS A 23 -5.74 -18.97 -1.97
C HIS A 23 -4.40 -18.76 -2.68
N GLY A 24 -3.53 -17.90 -2.15
CA GLY A 24 -2.19 -17.68 -2.67
C GLY A 24 -2.16 -16.70 -3.84
N MET A 25 -1.49 -15.56 -3.65
CA MET A 25 -1.43 -14.48 -4.64
C MET A 25 -0.79 -14.90 -5.98
N GLY A 26 0.16 -15.84 -5.95
CA GLY A 26 0.75 -16.40 -7.17
C GLY A 26 -0.20 -17.29 -7.96
N LEU A 27 -1.03 -18.08 -7.29
CA LEU A 27 -2.02 -18.97 -7.93
C LEU A 27 -3.16 -18.18 -8.56
N MET A 28 -3.50 -17.03 -7.99
CA MET A 28 -4.54 -16.12 -8.47
C MET A 28 -4.03 -15.06 -9.46
N ALA A 29 -2.75 -15.12 -9.86
CA ALA A 29 -2.14 -14.09 -10.70
C ALA A 29 -2.73 -14.07 -12.12
N ASN A 30 -3.03 -12.87 -12.60
CA ASN A 30 -3.53 -12.65 -13.95
C ASN A 30 -2.38 -12.52 -14.96
N SER A 31 -2.65 -12.92 -16.20
CA SER A 31 -1.77 -12.63 -17.33
C SER A 31 -2.06 -11.24 -17.90
N PHE A 32 -1.10 -10.34 -17.79
CA PHE A 32 -1.24 -8.99 -18.32
C PHE A 32 -1.22 -8.94 -19.85
N ARG A 33 -2.03 -8.02 -20.40
CA ARG A 33 -2.02 -7.63 -21.81
C ARG A 33 -1.56 -6.19 -21.98
N LEU A 34 -0.65 -5.99 -22.93
CA LEU A 34 -0.15 -4.67 -23.31
C LEU A 34 -1.30 -3.77 -23.80
N GLY A 35 -1.33 -2.53 -23.31
CA GLY A 35 -2.34 -1.54 -23.67
C GLY A 35 -3.67 -1.66 -22.93
N CYS A 36 -3.92 -2.78 -22.24
CA CYS A 36 -5.12 -2.98 -21.42
C CYS A 36 -4.80 -2.78 -19.93
N ASN A 37 -3.90 -3.62 -19.40
CA ASN A 37 -3.58 -3.58 -17.97
C ASN A 37 -2.40 -2.66 -17.67
N CYS A 38 -1.43 -2.61 -18.59
CA CYS A 38 -0.27 -1.73 -18.51
C CYS A 38 -0.10 -0.94 -19.81
N LYS A 39 0.23 0.34 -19.69
CA LYS A 39 0.36 1.26 -20.82
C LYS A 39 1.76 1.87 -20.85
N GLY A 40 2.32 1.98 -22.04
CA GLY A 40 3.65 2.55 -22.27
C GLY A 40 4.64 1.50 -22.75
N ALA A 41 5.93 1.75 -22.48
CA ALA A 41 6.99 0.78 -22.73
C ALA A 41 7.06 -0.18 -21.52
N ILE A 42 6.57 -1.40 -21.72
CA ILE A 42 6.41 -2.38 -20.63
C ILE A 42 7.42 -3.51 -20.78
N GLN A 43 8.09 -3.83 -19.68
CA GLN A 43 8.79 -5.10 -19.50
C GLN A 43 7.91 -6.03 -18.68
N TYR A 44 7.68 -7.24 -19.18
CA TYR A 44 6.94 -8.27 -18.45
C TYR A 44 7.89 -9.32 -17.86
N LEU A 45 7.47 -9.93 -16.75
CA LEU A 45 8.03 -11.18 -16.25
C LEU A 45 6.92 -12.22 -16.12
N ASP A 46 7.26 -13.46 -16.48
CA ASP A 46 6.40 -14.62 -16.27
C ASP A 46 6.48 -15.09 -14.80
N GLY A 47 5.37 -15.62 -14.28
CA GLY A 47 5.32 -16.28 -12.99
C GLY A 47 5.35 -17.80 -13.15
N GLY A 48 6.19 -18.49 -12.36
CA GLY A 48 6.19 -19.95 -12.28
C GLY A 48 5.49 -20.41 -11.00
N ILE A 49 4.51 -21.31 -11.14
CA ILE A 49 3.79 -21.94 -10.02
C ILE A 49 3.77 -23.47 -10.22
N SER A 50 3.33 -24.21 -9.20
CA SER A 50 3.12 -25.66 -9.28
C SER A 50 1.62 -25.96 -9.31
N ASP A 51 1.20 -26.94 -10.11
CA ASP A 51 -0.12 -27.52 -9.99
C ASP A 51 -0.21 -28.53 -8.83
N GLN A 52 -1.37 -29.15 -8.68
CA GLN A 52 -1.65 -30.13 -7.62
C GLN A 52 -0.85 -31.43 -7.76
N GLN A 53 -0.30 -31.72 -8.94
CA GLN A 53 0.53 -32.90 -9.22
C GLN A 53 2.03 -32.58 -9.10
N GLY A 54 2.40 -31.33 -8.80
CA GLY A 54 3.79 -30.90 -8.72
C GLY A 54 4.37 -30.44 -10.06
N ALA A 55 3.56 -30.38 -11.12
CA ALA A 55 4.05 -29.97 -12.43
C ALA A 55 4.12 -28.44 -12.54
N PRO A 56 5.14 -27.91 -13.25
CA PRO A 56 5.30 -26.47 -13.40
C PRO A 56 4.23 -25.89 -14.34
N VAL A 57 3.61 -24.80 -13.90
CA VAL A 57 2.66 -24.01 -14.68
C VAL A 57 3.21 -22.58 -14.79
N VAL A 58 3.15 -22.00 -15.99
CA VAL A 58 3.63 -20.65 -16.25
C VAL A 58 2.45 -19.71 -16.43
N VAL A 59 2.36 -18.70 -15.57
CA VAL A 59 1.48 -17.54 -15.75
C VAL A 59 2.24 -16.51 -16.57
N LYS A 60 1.87 -16.41 -17.86
CA LYS A 60 2.53 -15.45 -18.78
C LYS A 60 2.26 -14.02 -18.35
N ASN A 61 3.27 -13.15 -18.41
CA ASN A 61 3.15 -11.73 -18.07
C ASN A 61 2.50 -11.50 -16.69
N ALA A 62 2.91 -12.25 -15.67
CA ALA A 62 2.36 -12.14 -14.32
C ALA A 62 2.76 -10.83 -13.61
N ILE A 63 3.93 -10.28 -13.97
CA ILE A 63 4.45 -9.02 -13.42
C ILE A 63 4.66 -8.04 -14.56
N CYS A 64 4.24 -6.80 -14.33
CA CYS A 64 4.43 -5.69 -15.25
C CYS A 64 5.36 -4.65 -14.62
N ILE A 65 6.43 -4.31 -15.34
CA ILE A 65 7.47 -3.38 -14.94
C ILE A 65 7.54 -2.25 -15.96
N HIS A 66 7.42 -1.02 -15.51
CA HIS A 66 7.56 0.16 -16.38
C HIS A 66 7.90 1.40 -15.58
N GLU A 67 8.34 2.44 -16.28
CA GLU A 67 8.46 3.78 -15.73
C GLU A 67 7.40 4.71 -16.32
N GLU A 68 7.01 5.72 -15.56
CA GLU A 68 6.11 6.78 -16.04
C GLU A 68 6.49 8.16 -15.50
N ASP A 69 5.94 9.20 -16.14
CA ASP A 69 6.03 10.57 -15.69
C ASP A 69 5.42 10.72 -14.29
N ASN A 70 6.11 11.45 -13.42
CA ASN A 70 5.63 11.73 -12.07
C ASN A 70 5.61 13.24 -11.77
N GLY A 71 5.42 14.06 -12.81
CA GLY A 71 5.33 15.52 -12.70
C GLY A 71 6.68 16.18 -12.40
N LEU A 72 6.67 17.16 -11.49
CA LEU A 72 7.87 17.90 -11.08
C LEU A 72 8.55 17.21 -9.90
N LEU A 73 9.85 16.95 -10.03
CA LEU A 73 10.69 16.47 -8.93
C LEU A 73 11.11 17.63 -8.03
N VAL A 74 11.69 18.66 -8.64
CA VAL A 74 12.11 19.89 -7.97
C VAL A 74 11.77 21.05 -8.86
N LYS A 75 11.23 22.11 -8.28
CA LYS A 75 11.05 23.40 -8.94
C LYS A 75 11.46 24.50 -7.97
N ASP A 76 12.20 25.45 -8.50
CA ASP A 76 12.65 26.61 -7.76
C ASP A 76 12.77 27.80 -8.72
N THR A 77 12.42 28.98 -8.24
CA THR A 77 12.39 30.21 -9.03
C THR A 77 12.81 31.33 -8.09
N ASP A 78 14.10 31.67 -8.13
CA ASP A 78 14.61 32.90 -7.54
C ASP A 78 14.23 34.06 -8.48
N PHE A 79 14.27 35.30 -7.96
CA PHE A 79 14.08 36.46 -8.83
C PHE A 79 15.22 36.66 -9.83
N ARG A 80 16.35 35.96 -9.67
CA ARG A 80 17.54 35.99 -10.53
C ARG A 80 17.62 34.81 -11.49
N ASP A 81 17.12 33.64 -11.10
CA ASP A 81 17.21 32.40 -11.89
C ASP A 81 16.03 31.46 -11.65
N ALA A 82 15.91 30.44 -12.50
CA ALA A 82 14.86 29.43 -12.38
C ALA A 82 15.41 28.05 -12.74
N ARG A 83 14.96 27.03 -12.01
CA ARG A 83 15.28 25.62 -12.28
C ARG A 83 14.03 24.75 -12.14
N SER A 84 13.94 23.73 -12.98
CA SER A 84 12.89 22.72 -12.92
C SER A 84 13.44 21.39 -13.37
N ILE A 85 13.18 20.35 -12.58
CA ILE A 85 13.58 18.97 -12.84
C ILE A 85 12.31 18.14 -12.82
N SER A 86 12.08 17.37 -13.89
CA SER A 86 10.95 16.44 -13.98
C SER A 86 11.20 15.18 -13.17
N ALA A 87 10.14 14.63 -12.57
CA ALA A 87 10.18 13.34 -11.89
C ALA A 87 9.80 12.19 -12.84
N ARG A 88 10.31 11.01 -12.48
CA ARG A 88 9.89 9.71 -13.01
C ARG A 88 9.63 8.79 -11.83
N ARG A 89 8.83 7.76 -12.06
CA ARG A 89 8.64 6.67 -11.10
C ARG A 89 8.73 5.33 -11.78
N LEU A 90 9.39 4.37 -11.14
CA LEU A 90 9.39 2.97 -11.53
C LEU A 90 8.23 2.27 -10.83
N ILE A 91 7.45 1.49 -11.57
CA ILE A 91 6.33 0.72 -11.06
C ILE A 91 6.55 -0.75 -11.39
N ILE A 92 6.49 -1.58 -10.35
CA ILE A 92 6.44 -3.03 -10.45
C ILE A 92 5.08 -3.47 -9.93
N SER A 93 4.31 -4.13 -10.78
CA SER A 93 2.91 -4.43 -10.49
C SER A 93 2.50 -5.86 -10.79
N GLN A 94 1.49 -6.31 -10.04
CA GLN A 94 0.79 -7.58 -10.22
C GLN A 94 -0.71 -7.34 -10.01
N ILE A 95 -1.55 -8.00 -10.82
CA ILE A 95 -2.99 -8.09 -10.56
C ILE A 95 -3.34 -9.55 -10.30
N VAL A 96 -4.15 -9.77 -9.28
CA VAL A 96 -4.69 -11.08 -8.93
C VAL A 96 -6.21 -11.02 -8.92
N THR A 97 -6.87 -12.14 -9.23
CA THR A 97 -8.32 -12.27 -9.11
C THR A 97 -8.67 -13.28 -8.01
N ALA A 98 -9.23 -12.79 -6.91
CA ALA A 98 -9.79 -13.61 -5.84
C ALA A 98 -11.30 -13.71 -6.03
N ALA A 99 -11.74 -14.71 -6.79
CA ALA A 99 -13.13 -14.92 -7.19
C ALA A 99 -13.76 -13.65 -7.80
N ASN A 100 -14.50 -12.87 -7.00
CA ASN A 100 -15.22 -11.68 -7.45
C ASN A 100 -14.44 -10.36 -7.30
N TYR A 101 -13.23 -10.38 -6.75
CA TYR A 101 -12.38 -9.21 -6.57
C TYR A 101 -11.12 -9.29 -7.42
N ASP A 102 -10.71 -8.15 -7.97
CA ASP A 102 -9.40 -7.95 -8.58
C ASP A 102 -8.57 -7.02 -7.70
N TYR A 103 -7.38 -7.45 -7.29
CA TYR A 103 -6.45 -6.62 -6.53
C TYR A 103 -5.21 -6.32 -7.35
N GLY A 104 -4.93 -5.03 -7.52
CA GLY A 104 -3.67 -4.56 -8.11
C GLY A 104 -2.71 -4.10 -7.02
N SER A 105 -1.54 -4.74 -6.95
CA SER A 105 -0.43 -4.35 -6.09
C SER A 105 0.57 -3.58 -6.92
N TYR A 106 0.86 -2.32 -6.54
CA TYR A 106 1.76 -1.43 -7.27
C TYR A 106 2.89 -0.97 -6.36
N HIS A 107 4.06 -1.58 -6.51
CA HIS A 107 5.29 -1.16 -5.85
C HIS A 107 5.89 -0.01 -6.65
N THR A 108 5.87 1.20 -6.08
CA THR A 108 6.31 2.42 -6.75
C THR A 108 7.59 2.95 -6.10
N PHE A 109 8.61 3.20 -6.92
CA PHE A 109 9.88 3.80 -6.51
C PHE A 109 10.04 5.14 -7.21
N THR A 110 10.40 6.19 -6.47
CA THR A 110 10.56 7.55 -6.99
C THR A 110 12.00 8.04 -6.87
N LEU A 111 12.36 9.04 -7.69
CA LEU A 111 13.73 9.57 -7.77
C LEU A 111 14.22 10.26 -6.48
N ASP A 112 13.33 10.61 -5.57
CA ASP A 112 13.64 11.15 -4.23
C ASP A 112 13.92 10.05 -3.19
N GLY A 113 13.90 8.78 -3.59
CA GLY A 113 14.10 7.64 -2.70
C GLY A 113 12.82 7.10 -2.05
N THR A 114 11.66 7.70 -2.32
CA THR A 114 10.40 7.22 -1.70
C THR A 114 9.95 5.89 -2.30
N TYR A 115 9.52 4.98 -1.42
CA TYR A 115 8.78 3.77 -1.77
C TYR A 115 7.30 3.93 -1.39
N LYS A 116 6.38 3.54 -2.28
CA LYS A 116 4.93 3.56 -2.03
C LYS A 116 4.28 2.26 -2.50
N LEU A 117 3.39 1.71 -1.66
CA LEU A 117 2.46 0.64 -2.02
C LEU A 117 1.04 1.20 -1.97
N ARG A 118 0.24 0.97 -3.02
CA ARG A 118 -1.16 1.42 -3.09
C ARG A 118 -2.11 0.23 -3.20
N GLY A 119 -3.19 0.26 -2.41
CA GLY A 119 -4.41 -0.54 -2.54
C GLY A 119 -5.65 0.36 -2.51
N GLN A 120 -6.82 -0.14 -2.94
CA GLN A 120 -8.09 0.60 -2.88
C GLN A 120 -8.99 0.05 -1.76
N THR A 121 -9.75 0.92 -1.09
CA THR A 121 -10.68 0.58 0.01
C THR A 121 -12.00 1.35 -0.11
N ALA A 122 -13.11 0.86 0.50
CA ALA A 122 -14.42 1.52 0.47
C ALA A 122 -15.33 1.28 1.72
N ASN A 123 -15.98 2.39 2.14
CA ASN A 123 -17.27 2.76 2.78
C ASN A 123 -18.20 1.83 3.64
N PRO A 124 -19.14 2.43 4.44
CA PRO A 124 -19.81 1.79 5.59
C PRO A 124 -21.35 1.55 5.41
N TYR A 125 -21.83 0.35 5.72
CA TYR A 125 -23.26 0.02 5.95
C TYR A 125 -23.93 -1.02 5.01
N GLY A 126 -23.27 -1.45 3.93
CA GLY A 126 -23.83 -2.32 2.91
C GLY A 126 -24.83 -1.54 2.05
N THR A 127 -25.11 -2.01 0.85
CA THR A 127 -25.92 -1.24 -0.09
C THR A 127 -26.71 -2.18 -0.98
N GLU A 128 -28.01 -1.93 -1.13
CA GLU A 128 -28.78 -2.56 -2.21
C GLU A 128 -28.31 -1.93 -3.52
N VAL A 129 -27.51 -2.68 -4.28
CA VAL A 129 -26.89 -2.22 -5.53
C VAL A 129 -27.81 -2.47 -6.74
N ALA A 130 -28.76 -3.38 -6.59
CA ALA A 130 -29.84 -3.65 -7.53
C ALA A 130 -30.99 -4.33 -6.78
N ARG A 131 -32.20 -4.37 -7.36
CA ARG A 131 -33.38 -4.97 -6.75
C ARG A 131 -33.09 -6.40 -6.26
N GLY A 132 -33.12 -6.62 -4.94
CA GLY A 132 -32.85 -7.91 -4.31
C GLY A 132 -31.36 -8.31 -4.25
N VAL A 133 -30.45 -7.38 -4.53
CA VAL A 133 -28.99 -7.60 -4.50
C VAL A 133 -28.37 -6.68 -3.46
N ILE A 134 -27.97 -7.25 -2.33
CA ILE A 134 -27.35 -6.52 -1.23
C ILE A 134 -25.84 -6.77 -1.26
N ALA A 135 -25.06 -5.72 -1.48
CA ALA A 135 -23.62 -5.73 -1.26
C ALA A 135 -23.37 -5.55 0.24
N HIS A 136 -22.99 -6.63 0.94
CA HIS A 136 -22.63 -6.55 2.35
C HIS A 136 -21.35 -5.76 2.53
N ASN A 137 -21.28 -4.99 3.61
CA ASN A 137 -20.00 -4.45 4.06
C ASN A 137 -18.96 -5.52 4.21
N HIS A 138 -17.75 -5.12 3.89
CA HIS A 138 -16.55 -5.86 4.19
C HIS A 138 -15.38 -4.88 4.21
N GLN A 139 -14.32 -5.25 4.92
CA GLN A 139 -13.06 -4.51 4.86
C GLN A 139 -12.07 -5.26 3.97
N HIS A 140 -11.08 -4.54 3.45
CA HIS A 140 -9.92 -5.13 2.78
C HIS A 140 -8.71 -4.75 3.60
N VAL A 141 -8.24 -5.67 4.45
CA VAL A 141 -7.16 -5.40 5.40
C VAL A 141 -5.89 -6.09 4.92
N PHE A 142 -4.82 -5.31 4.78
CA PHE A 142 -3.52 -5.77 4.30
C PHE A 142 -2.51 -5.74 5.43
N SER A 143 -1.61 -6.73 5.46
CA SER A 143 -0.46 -6.76 6.36
C SER A 143 0.78 -6.68 5.48
N LEU A 144 1.53 -5.59 5.60
CA LEU A 144 2.76 -5.37 4.86
C LEU A 144 3.94 -5.83 5.73
N ARG A 145 4.67 -6.84 5.26
CA ARG A 145 5.93 -7.26 5.88
C ARG A 145 7.07 -6.39 5.33
N ILE A 146 7.75 -5.67 6.22
CA ILE A 146 8.98 -4.93 5.92
C ILE A 146 10.10 -5.53 6.77
N ASP A 147 11.23 -5.82 6.13
CA ASP A 147 12.45 -6.34 6.75
C ASP A 147 13.57 -5.32 6.47
N PRO A 148 13.69 -4.27 7.30
CA PRO A 148 14.49 -3.10 6.94
C PRO A 148 15.97 -3.29 7.27
N GLU A 149 16.82 -2.78 6.38
CA GLU A 149 18.27 -2.67 6.59
C GLU A 149 18.70 -1.24 6.20
N ILE A 150 18.29 -0.27 7.02
CA ILE A 150 18.58 1.16 6.77
C ILE A 150 19.99 1.47 7.29
N ASP A 151 20.95 1.62 6.37
CA ASP A 151 22.37 1.82 6.66
C ASP A 151 22.99 0.74 7.58
N GLY A 152 22.42 -0.47 7.55
CA GLY A 152 22.89 -1.66 8.25
C GLY A 152 21.83 -2.34 9.12
N MET A 153 22.26 -3.40 9.82
CA MET A 153 21.37 -4.30 10.58
C MET A 153 20.88 -3.75 11.92
N LYS A 154 21.47 -2.66 12.42
CA LYS A 154 21.10 -2.07 13.71
C LYS A 154 20.01 -1.04 13.49
N ILE A 155 18.77 -1.50 13.55
CA ILE A 155 17.58 -0.69 13.35
C ILE A 155 16.91 -0.31 14.67
N GLU A 156 16.29 0.86 14.72
CA GLU A 156 15.41 1.31 15.79
C GLU A 156 14.13 1.86 15.14
N VAL A 157 12.97 1.56 15.71
CA VAL A 157 11.70 2.17 15.30
C VAL A 157 11.33 3.26 16.29
N ARG A 158 10.97 4.44 15.77
CA ARG A 158 10.51 5.58 16.56
C ARG A 158 9.15 6.05 16.07
N GLU A 159 8.23 6.26 17.00
CA GLU A 159 7.00 7.00 16.77
C GLU A 159 7.31 8.50 16.80
N CYS A 160 6.70 9.26 15.89
CA CYS A 160 6.96 10.69 15.70
C CYS A 160 5.64 11.46 15.71
N ASP A 161 5.37 12.16 16.80
CA ASP A 161 4.14 12.93 17.01
C ASP A 161 4.38 14.43 16.90
N ALA A 162 3.49 15.14 16.19
CA ALA A 162 3.49 16.60 16.19
C ALA A 162 2.80 17.11 17.46
N ILE A 163 3.55 17.77 18.34
CA ILE A 163 3.08 18.26 19.63
C ILE A 163 3.08 19.79 19.64
N PRO A 164 1.95 20.45 19.91
CA PRO A 164 1.91 21.89 20.09
C PRO A 164 2.66 22.29 21.37
N LEU A 165 3.42 23.38 21.32
CA LEU A 165 3.94 24.01 22.52
C LEU A 165 2.80 24.68 23.27
N GLN A 166 2.76 24.52 24.59
CA GLN A 166 1.77 25.18 25.41
C GLN A 166 1.93 26.70 25.30
N TYR A 167 0.82 27.43 25.15
CA TYR A 167 0.83 28.89 25.24
C TYR A 167 1.36 29.32 26.61
N THR A 168 2.23 30.32 26.62
CA THR A 168 2.69 30.94 27.86
C THR A 168 2.49 32.44 27.77
N ASP A 169 2.10 33.04 28.89
CA ASP A 169 1.96 34.50 29.01
C ASP A 169 3.30 35.20 29.31
N ASP A 170 4.40 34.44 29.25
CA ASP A 170 5.76 34.98 29.31
C ASP A 170 6.30 35.26 27.90
N SER A 171 7.10 36.32 27.78
CA SER A 171 7.66 36.75 26.50
C SER A 171 8.77 35.83 25.96
N LYS A 172 9.06 34.69 26.60
CA LYS A 172 10.28 33.92 26.37
C LYS A 172 10.06 32.53 25.79
N THR A 173 8.91 31.90 26.02
CA THR A 173 8.69 30.52 25.59
C THR A 173 7.76 30.39 24.38
N ASN A 174 6.48 30.76 24.49
CA ASN A 174 5.53 30.68 23.38
C ASN A 174 4.45 31.78 23.47
N PRO A 175 4.85 33.07 23.47
CA PRO A 175 3.93 34.20 23.69
C PRO A 175 2.85 34.37 22.63
N TYR A 176 2.98 33.72 21.46
CA TYR A 176 2.04 33.80 20.36
C TYR A 176 1.29 32.49 20.09
N GLY A 177 1.59 31.42 20.84
CA GLY A 177 0.87 30.15 20.75
C GLY A 177 1.07 29.39 19.43
N ASP A 178 2.08 29.73 18.63
CA ASP A 178 2.33 29.19 17.29
C ASP A 178 3.40 28.09 17.26
N GLY A 179 4.13 27.91 18.37
CA GLY A 179 5.15 26.89 18.49
C GLY A 179 4.62 25.45 18.49
N PHE A 180 5.34 24.54 17.84
CA PHE A 180 5.13 23.09 17.90
C PHE A 180 6.46 22.37 17.64
N PHE A 181 6.55 21.08 17.98
CA PHE A 181 7.74 20.26 17.75
C PHE A 181 7.38 18.80 17.45
N CYS A 182 8.36 18.03 16.97
CA CYS A 182 8.22 16.58 16.79
C CYS A 182 8.72 15.88 18.05
N GLN A 183 7.82 15.20 18.77
CA GLN A 183 8.18 14.32 19.87
C GLN A 183 8.49 12.94 19.31
N GLN A 184 9.70 12.43 19.57
CA GLN A 184 10.13 11.11 19.12
C GLN A 184 10.19 10.14 20.30
N ARG A 185 9.52 8.99 20.18
CA ARG A 185 9.53 7.92 21.20
C ARG A 185 10.04 6.63 20.57
N ALA A 186 11.08 6.05 21.16
CA ALA A 186 11.55 4.72 20.78
C ALA A 186 10.47 3.68 21.11
N VAL A 187 10.23 2.74 20.19
CA VAL A 187 9.35 1.59 20.44
C VAL A 187 10.20 0.51 21.10
N GLU A 188 9.94 0.24 22.38
CA GLU A 188 10.69 -0.73 23.18
C GLU A 188 9.95 -2.08 23.33
N GLY A 189 10.70 -3.18 23.40
CA GLY A 189 10.17 -4.52 23.72
C GLY A 189 9.35 -5.20 22.61
N ASP A 190 8.54 -6.18 22.99
CA ASP A 190 7.66 -6.94 22.09
C ASP A 190 6.54 -6.08 21.44
N LEU A 191 6.45 -4.77 21.77
CA LEU A 191 5.59 -3.82 21.07
C LEU A 191 6.00 -3.55 19.62
N LEU A 192 7.18 -3.99 19.19
CA LEU A 192 7.49 -4.11 17.75
C LEU A 192 6.58 -5.14 17.04
N CYS A 193 5.86 -5.98 17.79
CA CYS A 193 4.96 -7.04 17.35
C CYS A 193 3.50 -6.79 17.77
N LEU A 194 2.96 -5.57 17.63
CA LEU A 194 1.52 -5.33 17.80
C LEU A 194 0.72 -5.96 16.64
N VAL A 195 0.58 -7.27 16.68
CA VAL A 195 -0.64 -7.95 16.27
C VAL A 195 -1.42 -8.10 17.57
N GLU A 196 -2.41 -7.24 17.81
CA GLU A 196 -3.33 -7.45 18.94
C GLU A 196 -3.98 -8.82 18.76
N ASP A 197 -3.80 -9.71 19.75
CA ASP A 197 -4.44 -11.04 19.84
C ASP A 197 -5.98 -10.97 19.80
#